data_AF-A0A1J1DYY7-F1
#
_entry.id   AF-A0A1J1DYY7-F1
#
_cell.length_a   1.000
_cell.length_b   1.000
_cell.length_c   1.000
_cell.angle_alpha   90.00
_cell.angle_beta   90.00
_cell.angle_gamma   90.00
#
_symmetry.space_group_name_H-M   'P 1'
#
loop_
_entity.id
_entity.type
_entity.pdbx_description
1 polymer ?
#
loop_
_entity_poly.entity_id
_entity_poly.type
_entity_poly.pdbx_seq_one_letter_code
_entity_poly.pdbx_strand_id
1 'polypeptide(L)'
;MKDLKQRKKLYREQLRTLNALYLQKLKIFVKKTPAVTYADLATEFPAVIQGDTVIKVTVPFDKTLNISTAATLIATITLNEKPGENVYLGDKKLTDSTAPFDYPISTTLVHANLIESTEGVSQVLEIKKKDKDGNVLIKKSFKVVFVHDIPSDNAIIGQDDFKFTIAASGINTITNLTPVATSSVTAPTAGSIIKAHYVASTNGSTKDGTESNPFEFQLRKSDSSKTTPGELLAAGVGNTDYFKADALKLPDGAYIELGTTDCSGSTTTTPCSNVNPITGVKTGGTTNTTTTDLKGHSTSGTAVEYKFTVVAQDGTTKKYYKLTINAAAPTS
;
A
#
# COMPACT_ATOMS: atom_id res chain seq x y z
N MET A 1 -2.40 3.64 -66.98
CA MET A 1 -2.10 2.37 -66.27
C MET A 1 -0.74 2.31 -65.56
N LYS A 2 0.36 2.90 -66.09
CA LYS A 2 1.67 2.90 -65.41
C LYS A 2 1.67 3.63 -64.05
N ASP A 3 0.98 4.77 -63.96
CA ASP A 3 0.89 5.59 -62.74
C ASP A 3 0.26 4.85 -61.55
N LEU A 4 -0.84 4.11 -61.78
CA LEU A 4 -1.52 3.36 -60.70
C LEU A 4 -0.67 2.21 -60.14
N LYS A 5 0.12 1.53 -60.97
CA LYS A 5 1.04 0.46 -60.53
C LYS A 5 2.17 1.03 -59.68
N GLN A 6 2.71 2.19 -60.06
CA GLN A 6 3.77 2.88 -59.31
C GLN A 6 3.26 3.37 -57.95
N ARG A 7 2.08 3.99 -57.91
CA ARG A 7 1.45 4.41 -56.65
C ARG A 7 1.16 3.24 -55.70
N LYS A 8 0.67 2.10 -56.21
CA LYS A 8 0.46 0.88 -55.40
C LYS A 8 1.75 0.25 -54.88
N LYS A 9 2.88 0.41 -55.59
CA LYS A 9 4.20 -0.06 -55.11
C LYS A 9 4.71 0.84 -53.99
N LEU A 10 4.65 2.16 -54.21
CA LEU A 10 5.05 3.17 -53.23
C LEU A 10 4.25 3.06 -51.93
N TYR A 11 2.93 2.88 -52.03
CA TYR A 11 2.07 2.69 -50.86
C TYR A 11 2.47 1.45 -50.04
N ARG A 12 2.81 0.34 -50.70
CA ARG A 12 3.24 -0.90 -50.02
C ARG A 12 4.59 -0.74 -49.32
N GLU A 13 5.55 -0.04 -49.92
CA GLU A 13 6.83 0.29 -49.27
C GLU A 13 6.64 1.23 -48.08
N GLN A 14 5.79 2.25 -48.22
CA GLN A 14 5.45 3.15 -47.12
C GLN A 14 4.76 2.42 -45.96
N LEU A 15 3.86 1.49 -46.26
CA LEU A 15 3.18 0.67 -45.25
C LEU A 15 4.16 -0.29 -44.56
N ARG A 16 5.11 -0.88 -45.29
CA ARG A 16 6.20 -1.68 -44.70
C ARG A 16 7.09 -0.85 -43.77
N THR A 17 7.45 0.37 -44.16
CA THR A 17 8.30 1.26 -43.35
C THR A 17 7.59 1.68 -42.06
N LEU A 18 6.28 1.97 -42.13
CA LEU A 18 5.50 2.29 -40.94
C LEU A 18 5.25 1.07 -40.06
N ASN A 19 5.04 -0.10 -40.67
CA ASN A 19 4.89 -1.36 -39.94
C ASN A 19 6.18 -1.76 -39.25
N ALA A 20 7.35 -1.56 -39.86
CA ALA A 20 8.66 -1.85 -39.25
C ALA A 20 8.96 -0.96 -38.03
N LEU A 21 8.31 0.21 -37.94
CA LEU A 21 8.43 1.08 -36.78
C LEU A 21 7.58 0.53 -35.62
N TYR A 22 8.21 -0.30 -34.80
CA TYR A 22 7.68 -0.72 -33.51
C TYR A 22 8.37 0.06 -32.39
N LEU A 23 7.59 0.35 -31.34
CA LEU A 23 8.09 0.87 -30.08
C LEU A 23 8.70 -0.34 -29.32
N GLN A 24 9.86 -0.19 -28.67
CA GLN A 24 10.49 -1.28 -27.89
C GLN A 24 10.36 -1.07 -26.40
N LYS A 25 10.37 0.20 -25.98
CA LYS A 25 10.35 0.58 -24.58
C LYS A 25 9.58 1.89 -24.43
N LEU A 26 8.61 1.85 -23.53
CA LEU A 26 7.91 3.02 -23.05
C LEU A 26 8.12 3.09 -21.53
N LYS A 27 8.58 4.24 -21.05
CA LYS A 27 8.67 4.56 -19.63
C LYS A 27 7.84 5.80 -19.39
N ILE A 28 6.92 5.78 -18.42
CA ILE A 28 6.05 6.94 -18.18
C ILE A 28 6.45 7.58 -16.86
N PHE A 29 6.91 8.82 -16.93
CA PHE A 29 7.24 9.65 -15.78
C PHE A 29 6.07 10.54 -15.42
N VAL A 30 5.79 10.66 -14.12
CA VAL A 30 4.80 11.62 -13.63
C VAL A 30 5.52 12.84 -13.08
N LYS A 31 5.47 13.95 -13.82
CA LYS A 31 6.01 15.24 -13.35
C LYS A 31 4.87 16.09 -12.80
N LYS A 32 4.89 16.33 -11.49
CA LYS A 32 3.86 17.07 -10.76
C LYS A 32 4.07 18.58 -10.86
N THR A 33 3.04 19.33 -11.27
CA THR A 33 2.78 20.70 -10.75
C THR A 33 1.32 21.15 -10.94
N PRO A 34 0.62 21.69 -9.92
CA PRO A 34 0.92 21.60 -8.49
C PRO A 34 0.18 20.40 -7.83
N ALA A 35 0.90 19.54 -7.13
CA ALA A 35 1.23 19.91 -5.75
C ALA A 35 0.53 19.26 -4.54
N VAL A 36 -0.30 18.19 -4.56
CA VAL A 36 -0.48 17.43 -3.28
C VAL A 36 -0.61 15.90 -3.36
N THR A 37 -1.52 15.28 -4.10
CA THR A 37 -1.86 13.86 -3.87
C THR A 37 -1.03 12.77 -4.57
N TYR A 38 -0.09 13.12 -5.46
CA TYR A 38 0.56 12.13 -6.34
C TYR A 38 2.08 11.96 -6.14
N ALA A 39 2.71 12.71 -5.23
CA ALA A 39 4.18 12.72 -5.15
C ALA A 39 4.79 11.41 -4.63
N ASP A 40 3.99 10.53 -4.04
CA ASP A 40 4.44 9.27 -3.44
C ASP A 40 4.19 8.06 -4.35
N LEU A 41 3.46 8.24 -5.45
CA LEU A 41 3.35 7.21 -6.49
C LEU A 41 4.64 7.25 -7.30
N ALA A 42 5.28 6.08 -7.42
CA ALA A 42 6.59 5.87 -8.05
C ALA A 42 6.92 6.88 -9.15
N THR A 43 8.16 7.39 -9.17
CA THR A 43 8.63 8.41 -10.13
C THR A 43 8.50 7.99 -11.60
N GLU A 44 8.35 6.68 -11.84
CA GLU A 44 8.21 6.08 -13.16
C GLU A 44 7.19 4.93 -13.09
N PHE A 45 6.29 4.86 -14.07
CA PHE A 45 5.40 3.74 -14.30
C PHE A 45 5.92 2.82 -15.41
N PRO A 46 5.95 1.50 -15.17
CA PRO A 46 6.28 0.55 -16.20
C PRO A 46 5.18 0.53 -17.26
N ALA A 47 5.60 0.50 -18.52
CA ALA A 47 4.69 0.29 -19.63
C ALA A 47 5.17 -0.86 -20.52
N VAL A 48 4.24 -1.73 -20.88
CA VAL A 48 4.47 -2.94 -21.67
C VAL A 48 3.61 -2.89 -22.92
N ILE A 49 4.21 -3.22 -24.06
CA ILE A 49 3.49 -3.30 -25.33
C ILE A 49 2.88 -4.69 -25.43
N GLN A 50 1.57 -4.76 -25.64
CA GLN A 50 0.81 -5.99 -25.82
C GLN A 50 0.35 -6.09 -27.27
N GLY A 51 0.94 -7.04 -28.01
CA GLY A 51 0.73 -7.17 -29.45
C GLY A 51 1.20 -5.92 -30.21
N ASP A 52 0.49 -5.56 -31.27
CA ASP A 52 0.94 -4.52 -32.22
C ASP A 52 0.33 -3.13 -31.98
N THR A 53 -0.66 -3.01 -31.09
CA THR A 53 -1.52 -1.81 -30.99
C THR A 53 -1.84 -1.35 -29.57
N VAL A 54 -1.55 -2.13 -28.52
CA VAL A 54 -1.88 -1.75 -27.13
C VAL A 54 -0.61 -1.54 -26.33
N ILE A 55 -0.59 -0.45 -25.57
CA ILE A 55 0.47 -0.10 -24.63
C ILE A 55 -0.18 -0.07 -23.24
N LYS A 56 0.12 -1.05 -22.41
CA LYS A 56 -0.41 -1.15 -21.05
C LYS A 56 0.55 -0.48 -20.07
N VAL A 57 0.05 0.47 -19.29
CA VAL A 57 0.77 1.21 -18.26
C VAL A 57 0.19 0.80 -16.92
N THR A 58 1.02 0.27 -16.04
CA THR A 58 0.58 -0.14 -14.70
C THR A 58 0.81 1.01 -13.73
N VAL A 59 -0.26 1.51 -13.12
CA VAL A 59 -0.21 2.49 -12.02
C VAL A 59 -0.40 1.77 -10.69
N PRO A 60 0.24 2.19 -9.59
CA PRO A 60 0.08 1.52 -8.29
C PRO A 60 -1.38 1.43 -7.88
N PHE A 61 -1.74 0.35 -7.19
CA PHE A 61 -3.06 0.23 -6.58
C PHE A 61 -3.13 1.15 -5.36
N ASP A 62 -3.89 2.23 -5.45
CA ASP A 62 -4.05 3.20 -4.35
C ASP A 62 -5.50 3.72 -4.35
N LYS A 63 -6.22 3.45 -3.25
CA LYS A 63 -7.63 3.85 -3.06
C LYS A 63 -7.80 5.37 -2.92
N THR A 64 -6.73 6.09 -2.60
CA THR A 64 -6.71 7.56 -2.48
C THR A 64 -6.43 8.25 -3.82
N LEU A 65 -6.13 7.48 -4.87
CA LEU A 65 -5.81 8.01 -6.19
C LEU A 65 -6.98 8.78 -6.79
N ASN A 66 -6.81 10.09 -6.94
CA ASN A 66 -7.86 10.98 -7.43
C ASN A 66 -7.31 12.14 -8.29
N ILE A 67 -6.78 11.84 -9.47
CA ILE A 67 -6.54 12.82 -10.54
C ILE A 67 -7.81 12.93 -11.37
N SER A 68 -8.76 13.75 -10.88
CA SER A 68 -10.04 13.99 -11.53
C SER A 68 -9.97 15.00 -12.69
N THR A 69 -8.93 15.85 -12.71
CA THR A 69 -8.62 16.78 -13.81
C THR A 69 -7.44 16.28 -14.61
N ALA A 70 -7.48 16.37 -15.94
CA ALA A 70 -6.44 15.82 -16.80
C ALA A 70 -5.05 16.38 -16.44
N ALA A 71 -4.14 15.48 -16.05
CA ALA A 71 -2.75 15.79 -15.73
C ALA A 71 -1.84 15.35 -16.87
N THR A 72 -0.76 16.09 -17.08
CA THR A 72 0.24 15.75 -18.11
C THR A 72 1.28 14.79 -17.54
N LEU A 73 1.33 13.59 -18.09
CA LEU A 73 2.37 12.59 -17.89
C LEU A 73 3.40 12.70 -19.02
N ILE A 74 4.67 12.43 -18.74
CA ILE A 74 5.72 12.45 -19.76
C ILE A 74 6.10 11.00 -20.09
N ALA A 75 5.82 10.58 -21.31
CA ALA A 75 6.22 9.27 -21.81
C ALA A 75 7.56 9.38 -22.53
N THR A 76 8.58 8.70 -22.00
CA THR A 76 9.87 8.50 -22.67
C THR A 76 9.77 7.27 -23.58
N ILE A 77 9.89 7.51 -24.89
CA ILE A 77 9.68 6.55 -25.96
C ILE A 77 11.01 6.18 -26.59
N THR A 78 11.23 4.88 -26.86
CA THR A 78 12.34 4.37 -27.67
C THR A 78 11.82 3.55 -28.86
N LEU A 79 12.40 3.76 -30.04
CA LEU A 79 12.04 3.07 -31.29
C LEU A 79 13.02 1.92 -31.58
N ASN A 80 12.51 0.80 -32.11
CA ASN A 80 13.33 -0.36 -32.50
C ASN A 80 14.27 -0.05 -33.65
N GLU A 81 13.80 0.82 -34.55
CA GLU A 81 14.46 1.18 -35.79
C GLU A 81 14.40 2.68 -35.97
N LYS A 82 15.37 3.19 -36.72
CA LYS A 82 15.39 4.59 -37.11
C LYS A 82 14.10 4.91 -37.89
N PRO A 83 13.34 5.94 -37.50
CA PRO A 83 12.15 6.32 -38.24
C PRO A 83 12.53 6.76 -39.66
N GLY A 84 11.69 6.41 -40.62
CA GLY A 84 11.84 6.89 -41.98
C GLY A 84 11.57 8.39 -42.08
N GLU A 85 11.89 8.95 -43.24
CA GLU A 85 11.68 10.38 -43.49
C GLU A 85 10.19 10.78 -43.34
N ASN A 86 9.97 11.95 -42.73
CA ASN A 86 8.65 12.56 -42.51
C ASN A 86 7.67 11.70 -41.69
N VAL A 87 8.20 11.00 -40.68
CA VAL A 87 7.38 10.34 -39.65
C VAL A 87 7.21 11.26 -38.44
N TYR A 88 6.00 11.29 -37.88
CA TYR A 88 5.57 12.18 -36.81
C TYR A 88 4.85 11.39 -35.71
N LEU A 89 5.00 11.85 -34.48
CA LEU A 89 4.20 11.43 -33.32
C LEU A 89 3.40 12.62 -32.84
N GLY A 90 2.07 12.58 -33.00
CA GLY A 90 1.26 13.80 -32.93
C GLY A 90 1.75 14.82 -33.96
N ASP A 91 2.13 16.01 -33.50
CA ASP A 91 2.72 17.07 -34.34
C ASP A 91 4.25 17.10 -34.33
N LYS A 92 4.88 16.31 -33.46
CA LYS A 92 6.34 16.26 -33.32
C LYS A 92 6.94 15.37 -34.42
N LYS A 93 7.79 15.94 -35.28
CA LYS A 93 8.58 15.16 -36.23
C LYS A 93 9.55 14.27 -35.46
N LEU A 94 9.55 12.98 -35.76
CA LEU A 94 10.50 12.04 -35.16
C LEU A 94 11.87 12.27 -35.80
N THR A 95 12.89 12.34 -34.95
CA THR A 95 14.27 12.49 -35.41
C THR A 95 14.77 11.19 -36.02
N ASP A 96 15.74 11.31 -36.91
CA ASP A 96 16.48 10.23 -37.58
C ASP A 96 17.36 9.35 -36.64
N SER A 97 16.99 9.23 -35.36
CA SER A 97 17.70 8.53 -34.29
C SER A 97 16.76 7.59 -33.55
N THR A 98 17.31 6.48 -33.04
CA THR A 98 16.61 5.56 -32.12
C THR A 98 16.74 5.97 -30.65
N ALA A 99 17.45 7.07 -30.37
CA ALA A 99 17.61 7.58 -29.02
C ALA A 99 16.24 7.87 -28.36
N PRO A 100 16.12 7.63 -27.04
CA PRO A 100 14.88 7.92 -26.33
C PRO A 100 14.45 9.38 -26.47
N PHE A 101 13.15 9.63 -26.56
CA PHE A 101 12.58 10.97 -26.61
C PHE A 101 11.29 11.08 -25.80
N ASP A 102 11.01 12.28 -25.30
CA ASP A 102 9.82 12.54 -24.49
C ASP A 102 8.62 12.98 -25.32
N TYR A 103 7.44 12.53 -24.89
CA TYR A 103 6.13 12.86 -25.43
C TYR A 103 5.10 13.07 -24.30
N PRO A 104 4.39 14.21 -24.27
CA PRO A 104 3.38 14.49 -23.24
C PRO A 104 2.07 13.74 -23.53
N ILE A 105 1.48 13.15 -22.49
CA ILE A 105 0.16 12.50 -22.51
C ILE A 105 -0.69 13.16 -21.44
N SER A 106 -1.84 13.72 -21.82
CA SER A 106 -2.80 14.31 -20.86
C SER A 106 -3.88 13.28 -20.52
N THR A 107 -4.05 12.94 -19.24
CA THR A 107 -5.03 11.94 -18.81
C THR A 107 -5.53 12.20 -17.38
N THR A 108 -6.73 11.71 -17.06
CA THR A 108 -7.21 11.57 -15.68
C THR A 108 -6.84 10.19 -15.15
N LEU A 109 -6.63 10.08 -13.84
CA LEU A 109 -6.33 8.81 -13.15
C LEU A 109 -7.09 8.82 -11.82
N VAL A 110 -8.29 8.24 -11.83
CA VAL A 110 -9.15 8.11 -10.64
C VAL A 110 -9.29 6.63 -10.33
N HIS A 111 -9.10 6.26 -9.06
CA HIS A 111 -9.13 4.87 -8.60
C HIS A 111 -10.37 4.10 -9.07
N ALA A 112 -11.55 4.65 -8.80
CA ALA A 112 -12.83 4.02 -9.17
C ALA A 112 -12.90 3.77 -10.69
N ASN A 113 -12.51 4.75 -11.51
CA ASN A 113 -12.53 4.62 -12.96
C ASN A 113 -11.57 3.54 -13.46
N LEU A 114 -10.39 3.43 -12.85
CA LEU A 114 -9.37 2.43 -13.22
C LEU A 114 -9.79 1.00 -12.86
N ILE A 115 -10.65 0.82 -11.84
CA ILE A 115 -11.25 -0.48 -11.47
C ILE A 115 -12.45 -0.80 -12.36
N GLU A 116 -13.38 0.15 -12.54
CA GLU A 116 -14.62 -0.06 -13.28
C GLU A 116 -14.39 -0.19 -14.79
N SER A 117 -13.36 0.48 -15.32
CA SER A 117 -12.92 0.24 -16.68
C SER A 117 -12.22 -1.12 -16.75
N THR A 118 -12.94 -2.14 -17.21
CA THR A 118 -12.36 -3.47 -17.53
C THR A 118 -11.18 -3.36 -18.50
N GLU A 119 -11.09 -2.27 -19.25
CA GLU A 119 -10.01 -1.96 -20.18
C GLU A 119 -9.09 -0.81 -19.75
N GLY A 120 -9.18 -0.27 -18.53
CA GLY A 120 -8.37 0.89 -18.09
C GLY A 120 -8.81 2.25 -18.67
N VAL A 121 -8.15 3.33 -18.22
CA VAL A 121 -8.28 4.66 -18.86
C VAL A 121 -7.41 4.67 -20.11
N SER A 122 -7.95 5.09 -21.26
CA SER A 122 -7.21 5.01 -22.52
C SER A 122 -6.94 6.36 -23.19
N GLN A 123 -5.78 6.45 -23.82
CA GLN A 123 -5.33 7.54 -24.68
C GLN A 123 -4.86 6.97 -26.01
N VAL A 124 -4.97 7.75 -27.08
CA VAL A 124 -4.48 7.32 -28.40
C VAL A 124 -3.16 8.01 -28.70
N LEU A 125 -2.15 7.21 -28.99
CA LEU A 125 -0.85 7.63 -29.47
C LEU A 125 -0.75 7.32 -30.96
N GLU A 126 -0.66 8.34 -31.82
CA GLU A 126 -0.65 8.15 -33.27
C GLU A 126 0.71 8.47 -33.88
N ILE A 127 1.24 7.52 -34.65
CA ILE A 127 2.38 7.73 -35.53
C ILE A 127 1.87 7.91 -36.96
N LYS A 128 2.30 8.99 -37.61
CA LYS A 128 1.85 9.39 -38.94
C LYS A 128 3.04 9.57 -39.87
N LYS A 129 2.93 9.10 -41.12
CA LYS A 129 3.82 9.50 -42.21
C LYS A 129 3.14 10.57 -43.04
N LYS A 130 3.80 11.71 -43.22
CA LYS A 130 3.30 12.82 -44.03
C LYS A 130 4.07 12.93 -45.35
N ASP A 131 3.43 13.45 -46.39
CA ASP A 131 4.13 13.90 -47.60
C ASP A 131 4.82 15.25 -47.37
N LYS A 132 5.47 15.75 -48.44
CA LYS A 132 6.16 17.05 -48.44
C LYS A 132 5.22 18.25 -48.23
N ASP A 133 3.92 18.08 -48.50
CA ASP A 133 2.91 19.11 -48.41
C ASP A 133 2.15 19.03 -47.05
N GLY A 134 2.55 18.08 -46.19
CA GLY A 134 1.99 17.87 -44.85
C GLY A 134 0.79 16.93 -44.78
N ASN A 135 0.35 16.35 -45.90
CA ASN A 135 -0.79 15.43 -45.91
C ASN A 135 -0.41 14.07 -45.32
N VAL A 136 -1.29 13.52 -44.50
CA VAL A 136 -1.09 12.19 -43.90
C VAL A 136 -1.25 11.11 -44.97
N LEU A 137 -0.17 10.37 -45.25
CA LEU A 137 -0.17 9.26 -46.19
C LEU A 137 -0.63 7.95 -45.54
N ILE A 138 -0.10 7.66 -44.35
CA ILE A 138 -0.39 6.46 -43.56
C ILE A 138 -0.34 6.83 -42.08
N LYS A 139 -1.21 6.21 -41.27
CA LYS A 139 -1.24 6.33 -39.81
C LYS A 139 -1.24 4.96 -39.13
N LYS A 140 -0.61 4.88 -37.95
CA LYS A 140 -0.69 3.76 -37.01
C LYS A 140 -1.05 4.31 -35.64
N SER A 141 -2.08 3.77 -35.03
CA SER A 141 -2.60 4.22 -33.73
C SER A 141 -2.32 3.15 -32.67
N PHE A 142 -1.78 3.58 -31.54
CA PHE A 142 -1.56 2.77 -30.35
C PHE A 142 -2.53 3.23 -29.27
N LYS A 143 -3.26 2.29 -28.67
CA LYS A 143 -4.09 2.55 -27.48
C LYS A 143 -3.19 2.44 -26.25
N VAL A 144 -2.88 3.57 -25.64
CA VAL A 144 -2.23 3.62 -24.32
C VAL A 144 -3.31 3.40 -23.28
N VAL A 145 -3.15 2.42 -22.42
CA VAL A 145 -4.12 2.01 -21.42
C VAL A 145 -3.47 2.07 -20.05
N PHE A 146 -4.04 2.85 -19.14
CA PHE A 146 -3.66 2.87 -17.73
C PHE A 146 -4.52 1.87 -16.96
N VAL A 147 -3.89 0.93 -16.26
CA VAL A 147 -4.55 0.00 -15.36
C VAL A 147 -3.93 0.08 -13.97
N HIS A 148 -4.69 -0.29 -12.95
CA HIS A 148 -4.09 -0.56 -11.65
C HIS A 148 -3.17 -1.78 -11.69
N ASP A 149 -2.16 -1.74 -10.84
CA ASP A 149 -1.48 -2.94 -10.37
C ASP A 149 -2.43 -3.83 -9.58
N ILE A 150 -2.00 -5.05 -9.30
CA ILE A 150 -2.76 -6.00 -8.51
C ILE A 150 -2.78 -5.51 -7.05
N PRO A 151 -3.95 -5.37 -6.40
CA PRO A 151 -4.01 -5.03 -4.99
C PRO A 151 -3.28 -6.10 -4.16
N SER A 152 -2.56 -5.68 -3.13
CA SER A 152 -1.90 -6.63 -2.24
C SER A 152 -2.91 -7.46 -1.44
N ASP A 153 -2.66 -8.76 -1.38
CA ASP A 153 -3.34 -9.72 -0.50
C ASP A 153 -2.65 -9.82 0.88
N ASN A 154 -1.61 -9.04 1.14
CA ASN A 154 -0.86 -9.11 2.37
C ASN A 154 -1.65 -8.49 3.54
N ALA A 155 -2.14 -9.34 4.44
CA ALA A 155 -2.75 -8.96 5.71
C ALA A 155 -1.88 -9.32 6.93
N ILE A 156 -0.59 -9.61 6.75
CA ILE A 156 0.32 -10.07 7.81
C ILE A 156 1.04 -8.89 8.48
N ILE A 157 0.74 -8.62 9.75
CA ILE A 157 1.55 -7.72 10.59
C ILE A 157 2.86 -8.44 10.89
N GLY A 158 3.99 -7.79 10.60
CA GLY A 158 5.31 -8.31 10.94
C GLY A 158 5.45 -8.57 12.44
N GLN A 159 6.23 -9.58 12.83
CA GLN A 159 6.40 -9.97 14.24
C GLN A 159 6.89 -8.83 15.14
N ASP A 160 7.63 -7.88 14.56
CA ASP A 160 8.16 -6.71 15.24
C ASP A 160 7.28 -5.47 15.11
N ASP A 161 6.21 -5.50 14.31
CA ASP A 161 5.49 -4.31 13.83
C ASP A 161 4.33 -3.85 14.70
N PHE A 162 3.94 -4.64 15.70
CA PHE A 162 2.96 -4.24 16.71
C PHE A 162 3.64 -3.42 17.82
N LYS A 163 3.51 -2.10 17.75
CA LYS A 163 4.31 -1.14 18.54
C LYS A 163 3.48 -0.07 19.24
N PHE A 164 4.02 0.44 20.33
CA PHE A 164 3.47 1.53 21.12
C PHE A 164 4.55 2.60 21.33
N THR A 165 4.19 3.86 21.17
CA THR A 165 5.03 5.00 21.52
C THR A 165 4.81 5.34 22.99
N ILE A 166 5.87 5.35 23.77
CA ILE A 166 5.82 5.60 25.21
C ILE A 166 5.58 7.09 25.46
N ALA A 167 4.65 7.41 26.35
CA ALA A 167 4.36 8.78 26.77
C ALA A 167 4.85 9.04 28.20
N ALA A 168 5.06 10.31 28.54
CA ALA A 168 5.40 10.69 29.91
C ALA A 168 4.20 10.51 30.88
N SER A 169 2.98 10.63 30.38
CA SER A 169 1.73 10.50 31.15
C SER A 169 0.55 10.16 30.23
N GLY A 170 -0.55 9.64 30.79
CA GLY A 170 -1.77 9.32 30.05
C GLY A 170 -1.68 7.99 29.31
N ILE A 171 -2.03 8.00 28.02
CA ILE A 171 -2.02 6.80 27.16
C ILE A 171 -0.58 6.34 26.92
N ASN A 172 -0.31 5.04 27.00
CA ASN A 172 1.05 4.47 26.92
C ASN A 172 2.03 5.10 27.91
N THR A 173 1.56 5.53 29.08
CA THR A 173 2.43 6.15 30.08
C THR A 173 3.58 5.23 30.48
N ILE A 174 4.76 5.82 30.63
CA ILE A 174 5.99 5.18 31.07
C ILE A 174 5.78 4.29 32.30
N THR A 175 4.94 4.73 33.25
CA THR A 175 4.64 3.98 34.48
C THR A 175 4.06 2.60 34.21
N ASN A 176 3.35 2.42 33.10
CA ASN A 176 2.63 1.19 32.77
C ASN A 176 3.49 0.26 31.91
N LEU A 177 4.40 0.84 31.14
CA LEU A 177 5.29 0.17 30.19
C LEU A 177 6.73 0.06 30.71
N THR A 178 6.94 0.14 32.03
CA THR A 178 8.26 0.00 32.64
C THR A 178 8.58 -1.50 32.84
N PRO A 179 9.53 -2.08 32.09
CA PRO A 179 9.99 -3.44 32.35
C PRO A 179 10.72 -3.45 33.69
N VAL A 180 10.39 -4.38 34.58
CA VAL A 180 11.12 -4.56 35.84
C VAL A 180 11.99 -5.80 35.71
N ALA A 181 13.31 -5.63 35.58
CA ALA A 181 14.27 -6.72 35.74
C ALA A 181 15.21 -6.41 36.91
N THR A 182 15.64 -7.44 37.63
CA THR A 182 16.79 -7.31 38.53
C THR A 182 18.04 -7.01 37.70
N SER A 183 18.68 -5.88 37.98
CA SER A 183 19.95 -5.43 37.38
C SER A 183 19.82 -4.86 35.95
N SER A 184 19.60 -3.55 35.86
CA SER A 184 19.87 -2.75 34.65
C SER A 184 18.87 -2.90 33.48
N VAL A 185 17.60 -2.55 33.70
CA VAL A 185 16.81 -1.96 32.61
C VAL A 185 16.52 -0.51 32.97
N THR A 186 17.19 0.39 32.25
CA THR A 186 16.85 1.82 32.27
C THR A 186 15.36 1.94 31.92
N ALA A 187 14.56 2.57 32.79
CA ALA A 187 13.17 2.84 32.48
C ALA A 187 13.08 3.48 31.09
N PRO A 188 12.16 3.03 30.23
CA PRO A 188 12.08 3.54 28.87
C PRO A 188 11.82 5.04 28.87
N THR A 189 12.38 5.76 27.91
CA THR A 189 12.19 7.21 27.82
C THR A 189 10.89 7.53 27.07
N ALA A 190 10.24 8.64 27.41
CA ALA A 190 9.12 9.14 26.61
C ALA A 190 9.57 9.38 25.15
N GLY A 191 8.73 9.02 24.19
CA GLY A 191 9.03 9.03 22.76
C GLY A 191 9.73 7.78 22.24
N SER A 192 10.18 6.87 23.12
CA SER A 192 10.71 5.57 22.70
C SER A 192 9.60 4.61 22.29
N ILE A 193 9.98 3.53 21.60
CA ILE A 193 9.06 2.49 21.11
C ILE A 193 9.20 1.24 21.95
N ILE A 194 8.07 0.70 22.40
CA ILE A 194 7.97 -0.68 22.91
C ILE A 194 7.20 -1.54 21.92
N LYS A 195 7.65 -2.78 21.74
CA LYS A 195 7.02 -3.76 20.85
C LYS A 195 6.22 -4.74 21.70
N ALA A 196 5.02 -5.11 21.26
CA ALA A 196 4.36 -6.28 21.82
C ALA A 196 5.11 -7.55 21.41
N HIS A 197 5.15 -8.53 22.31
CA HIS A 197 5.75 -9.81 22.03
C HIS A 197 4.87 -10.63 21.08
N TYR A 198 5.40 -11.01 19.92
CA TYR A 198 4.76 -11.95 19.01
C TYR A 198 4.89 -13.38 19.53
N VAL A 199 3.75 -14.08 19.68
CA VAL A 199 3.72 -15.48 20.09
C VAL A 199 3.83 -16.36 18.85
N ALA A 200 5.00 -16.97 18.67
CA ALA A 200 5.23 -17.90 17.58
C ALA A 200 4.33 -19.14 17.68
N SER A 201 3.90 -19.65 16.52
CA SER A 201 3.26 -20.97 16.45
C SER A 201 4.20 -22.05 16.98
N THR A 202 3.65 -23.00 17.73
CA THR A 202 4.38 -24.19 18.21
C THR A 202 3.63 -25.45 17.79
N ASN A 203 4.29 -26.62 17.88
CA ASN A 203 3.70 -27.91 17.48
C ASN A 203 2.38 -28.28 18.22
N GLY A 204 2.01 -27.57 19.29
CA GLY A 204 0.75 -27.77 20.05
C GLY A 204 -0.22 -26.59 20.03
N SER A 205 0.12 -25.47 19.40
CA SER A 205 -0.76 -24.31 19.23
C SER A 205 -0.45 -23.63 17.92
N THR A 206 -1.24 -23.96 16.89
CA THR A 206 -1.18 -23.28 15.59
C THR A 206 -1.72 -21.88 15.78
N LYS A 207 -0.95 -20.88 15.32
CA LYS A 207 -1.31 -19.47 15.26
C LYS A 207 -1.09 -19.04 13.81
N ASP A 208 -2.02 -19.40 12.94
CA ASP A 208 -1.92 -19.22 11.47
C ASP A 208 -2.71 -18.00 10.95
N GLY A 209 -3.31 -17.25 11.88
CA GLY A 209 -4.09 -16.06 11.58
C GLY A 209 -5.48 -16.37 11.03
N THR A 210 -6.00 -17.58 11.23
CA THR A 210 -7.43 -17.91 11.07
C THR A 210 -8.25 -17.40 12.27
N GLU A 211 -9.56 -17.32 12.14
CA GLU A 211 -10.43 -16.80 13.20
C GLU A 211 -10.37 -17.62 14.50
N SER A 212 -10.29 -18.95 14.37
CA SER A 212 -10.12 -19.87 15.49
C SER A 212 -8.70 -19.84 16.08
N ASN A 213 -7.70 -19.58 15.25
CA ASN A 213 -6.28 -19.56 15.60
C ASN A 213 -5.61 -18.22 15.22
N PRO A 214 -6.03 -17.10 15.83
CA PRO A 214 -5.52 -15.78 15.47
C PRO A 214 -4.04 -15.67 15.81
N PHE A 215 -3.29 -14.87 15.05
CA PHE A 215 -1.95 -14.44 15.47
C PHE A 215 -2.05 -13.70 16.80
N GLU A 216 -1.09 -13.90 17.69
CA GLU A 216 -1.13 -13.32 19.03
C GLU A 216 0.07 -12.42 19.30
N PHE A 217 -0.24 -11.21 19.78
CA PHE A 217 0.70 -10.27 20.35
C PHE A 217 0.40 -10.09 21.83
N GLN A 218 1.42 -9.86 22.65
CA GLN A 218 1.28 -9.79 24.10
C GLN A 218 2.01 -8.58 24.68
N LEU A 219 1.35 -7.89 25.61
CA LEU A 219 2.01 -7.09 26.63
C LEU A 219 2.11 -7.95 27.89
N ARG A 220 3.30 -8.46 28.17
CA ARG A 220 3.56 -9.44 29.24
C ARG A 220 3.93 -8.72 30.52
N LYS A 221 3.51 -9.29 31.65
CA LYS A 221 4.01 -8.86 32.96
C LYS A 221 5.50 -9.12 33.04
N SER A 222 6.23 -8.26 33.76
CA SER A 222 7.60 -8.56 34.13
C SER A 222 7.66 -9.56 35.28
N ASP A 223 8.77 -10.29 35.37
CA ASP A 223 9.10 -11.09 36.54
C ASP A 223 10.52 -10.71 36.96
N SER A 224 10.64 -10.18 38.17
CA SER A 224 11.92 -9.74 38.72
C SER A 224 12.94 -10.87 38.86
N SER A 225 12.52 -12.13 38.80
CA SER A 225 13.41 -13.30 38.81
C SER A 225 13.95 -13.69 37.44
N LYS A 226 13.52 -13.01 36.36
CA LYS A 226 13.87 -13.35 34.97
C LYS A 226 14.86 -12.35 34.37
N THR A 227 15.74 -12.87 33.52
CA THR A 227 16.71 -12.07 32.74
C THR A 227 16.07 -11.33 31.57
N THR A 228 14.93 -11.82 31.09
CA THR A 228 14.12 -11.18 30.05
C THR A 228 12.84 -10.65 30.69
N PRO A 229 12.73 -9.33 30.97
CA PRO A 229 11.51 -8.77 31.50
C PRO A 229 10.40 -8.76 30.45
N GLY A 230 9.15 -8.66 30.92
CA GLY A 230 8.00 -8.40 30.08
C GLY A 230 7.88 -6.90 29.77
N GLU A 231 6.88 -6.55 28.97
CA GLU A 231 6.64 -5.16 28.53
C GLU A 231 5.94 -4.31 29.62
N LEU A 232 5.37 -4.94 30.64
CA LEU A 232 4.61 -4.30 31.72
C LEU A 232 5.28 -4.49 33.08
N LEU A 233 4.79 -3.77 34.09
CA LEU A 233 5.12 -3.98 35.50
C LEU A 233 4.84 -5.43 35.95
N ALA A 234 5.49 -5.87 37.04
CA ALA A 234 5.32 -7.22 37.58
C ALA A 234 3.89 -7.51 38.07
N ALA A 235 3.23 -6.50 38.66
CA ALA A 235 1.82 -6.59 39.04
C ALA A 235 0.85 -6.53 37.84
N GLY A 236 1.36 -6.23 36.64
CA GLY A 236 0.56 -5.85 35.49
C GLY A 236 -0.09 -4.48 35.65
N VAL A 237 -1.16 -4.26 34.91
CA VAL A 237 -1.90 -3.00 34.80
C VAL A 237 -3.40 -3.20 35.05
N GLY A 238 -4.11 -2.12 35.40
CA GLY A 238 -5.56 -2.10 35.66
C GLY A 238 -6.37 -1.35 34.59
N ASN A 239 -7.67 -1.18 34.83
CA ASN A 239 -8.59 -0.53 33.89
C ASN A 239 -8.47 1.00 33.81
N THR A 240 -7.58 1.60 34.60
CA THR A 240 -7.18 3.01 34.51
C THR A 240 -5.91 3.19 33.68
N ASP A 241 -5.31 2.10 33.21
CA ASP A 241 -4.09 2.10 32.43
C ASP A 241 -4.41 1.96 30.95
N TYR A 242 -4.23 3.06 30.22
CA TYR A 242 -4.69 3.23 28.85
C TYR A 242 -3.58 3.01 27.84
N PHE A 243 -3.92 2.36 26.72
CA PHE A 243 -2.98 2.06 25.64
C PHE A 243 -3.55 2.46 24.28
N LYS A 244 -2.64 2.63 23.31
CA LYS A 244 -2.92 2.61 21.87
C LYS A 244 -1.65 2.19 21.12
N ALA A 245 -1.78 1.30 20.16
CA ALA A 245 -0.69 0.87 19.30
C ALA A 245 -0.45 1.92 18.20
N ASP A 246 -0.14 3.16 18.59
CA ASP A 246 0.03 4.31 17.69
C ASP A 246 1.24 4.23 16.76
N ALA A 247 2.15 3.28 17.01
CA ALA A 247 3.27 2.96 16.16
C ALA A 247 3.10 1.63 15.41
N LEU A 248 1.93 0.97 15.51
CA LEU A 248 1.60 -0.24 14.75
C LEU A 248 1.74 0.03 13.26
N LYS A 249 2.51 -0.82 12.57
CA LYS A 249 2.61 -0.81 11.11
C LYS A 249 1.73 -1.90 10.52
N LEU A 250 0.75 -1.50 9.73
CA LEU A 250 -0.01 -2.41 8.88
C LEU A 250 0.74 -2.62 7.56
N PRO A 251 0.54 -3.76 6.87
CA PRO A 251 0.88 -3.89 5.46
C PRO A 251 0.31 -2.74 4.63
N ASP A 252 0.97 -2.43 3.52
CA ASP A 252 0.56 -1.33 2.66
C ASP A 252 -0.89 -1.51 2.17
N GLY A 253 -1.69 -0.45 2.30
CA GLY A 253 -3.11 -0.45 1.95
C GLY A 253 -4.04 -1.33 2.82
N ALA A 254 -3.53 -2.06 3.82
CA ALA A 254 -4.34 -2.85 4.73
C ALA A 254 -5.04 -1.97 5.79
N TYR A 255 -6.18 -2.41 6.30
CA TYR A 255 -6.94 -1.70 7.32
C TYR A 255 -7.51 -2.64 8.38
N ILE A 256 -7.91 -2.08 9.52
CA ILE A 256 -8.50 -2.84 10.63
C ILE A 256 -10.02 -2.86 10.48
N GLU A 257 -10.59 -4.07 10.47
CA GLU A 257 -12.01 -4.33 10.63
C GLU A 257 -12.26 -4.82 12.07
N LEU A 258 -13.29 -4.28 12.70
CA LEU A 258 -13.66 -4.59 14.08
C LEU A 258 -14.94 -5.42 14.15
N GLY A 259 -15.01 -6.26 15.18
CA GLY A 259 -16.25 -6.90 15.61
C GLY A 259 -17.10 -5.99 16.47
N THR A 260 -18.12 -6.58 17.10
CA THR A 260 -19.13 -5.87 17.90
C THR A 260 -19.10 -6.24 19.38
N THR A 261 -18.27 -7.20 19.80
CA THR A 261 -18.19 -7.66 21.19
C THR A 261 -17.56 -6.58 22.06
N ASP A 262 -18.34 -6.09 23.03
CA ASP A 262 -17.94 -4.96 23.87
C ASP A 262 -16.86 -5.30 24.88
N CYS A 263 -16.01 -4.32 25.15
CA CYS A 263 -15.07 -4.30 26.25
C CYS A 263 -15.69 -3.72 27.51
N SER A 264 -16.74 -4.35 28.01
CA SER A 264 -17.08 -4.15 29.42
C SER A 264 -15.93 -4.78 30.21
N GLY A 265 -14.98 -3.99 30.70
CA GLY A 265 -13.75 -4.47 31.37
C GLY A 265 -13.97 -5.32 32.63
N SER A 266 -15.17 -5.85 32.85
CA SER A 266 -15.65 -6.65 33.97
C SER A 266 -15.68 -8.17 33.70
N THR A 267 -15.52 -8.65 32.46
CA THR A 267 -15.67 -10.09 32.17
C THR A 267 -14.34 -10.73 31.76
N THR A 268 -13.94 -11.76 32.49
CA THR A 268 -12.70 -12.53 32.32
C THR A 268 -12.78 -13.57 31.20
N THR A 269 -13.93 -13.71 30.52
CA THR A 269 -14.23 -14.90 29.70
C THR A 269 -14.55 -14.62 28.24
N THR A 270 -14.80 -13.37 27.83
CA THR A 270 -15.15 -13.06 26.43
C THR A 270 -14.12 -12.11 25.83
N PRO A 271 -13.41 -12.52 24.76
CA PRO A 271 -12.49 -11.64 24.05
C PRO A 271 -13.24 -10.43 23.49
N CYS A 272 -12.71 -9.23 23.75
CA CYS A 272 -13.14 -8.00 23.13
C CYS A 272 -12.96 -8.05 21.62
N SER A 273 -13.83 -7.41 20.84
CA SER A 273 -13.59 -7.25 19.40
C SER A 273 -13.96 -5.88 18.82
N ASN A 274 -14.50 -4.97 19.64
CA ASN A 274 -14.98 -3.67 19.19
C ASN A 274 -13.99 -2.52 19.38
N VAL A 275 -12.71 -2.76 19.73
CA VAL A 275 -11.71 -1.69 19.97
C VAL A 275 -10.64 -1.70 18.89
N ASN A 276 -10.42 -0.55 18.25
CA ASN A 276 -9.32 -0.39 17.30
C ASN A 276 -8.00 -0.25 18.07
N PRO A 277 -7.01 -1.13 17.88
CA PRO A 277 -5.76 -1.04 18.63
C PRO A 277 -4.95 0.23 18.31
N ILE A 278 -5.03 0.78 17.09
CA ILE A 278 -4.27 1.98 16.68
C ILE A 278 -4.81 3.23 17.36
N THR A 279 -6.13 3.41 17.36
CA THR A 279 -6.76 4.59 17.96
C THR A 279 -7.03 4.41 19.45
N GLY A 280 -7.11 3.16 19.91
CA GLY A 280 -7.56 2.78 21.25
C GLY A 280 -9.06 2.98 21.47
N VAL A 281 -9.85 3.32 20.46
CA VAL A 281 -11.26 3.71 20.60
C VAL A 281 -12.19 2.57 20.18
N LYS A 282 -13.27 2.36 20.92
CA LYS A 282 -14.30 1.40 20.56
C LYS A 282 -15.19 1.87 19.40
N THR A 283 -15.84 0.94 18.70
CA THR A 283 -16.83 1.26 17.66
C THR A 283 -17.90 2.22 18.20
N GLY A 284 -18.09 3.36 17.54
CA GLY A 284 -19.02 4.42 17.96
C GLY A 284 -18.51 5.32 19.10
N GLY A 285 -17.31 5.08 19.62
CA GLY A 285 -16.64 5.94 20.60
C GLY A 285 -16.01 7.19 19.98
N THR A 286 -15.44 8.04 20.82
CA THR A 286 -14.72 9.26 20.42
C THR A 286 -13.27 9.21 20.88
N THR A 287 -12.37 9.86 20.13
CA THR A 287 -10.97 9.95 20.49
C THR A 287 -10.77 10.87 21.69
N ASN A 288 -9.88 10.47 22.59
CA ASN A 288 -9.44 11.27 23.73
C ASN A 288 -7.90 11.26 23.77
N THR A 289 -7.30 12.35 24.25
CA THR A 289 -5.85 12.50 24.33
C THR A 289 -5.24 11.83 25.57
N THR A 290 -6.04 11.50 26.59
CA THR A 290 -5.56 10.97 27.87
C THR A 290 -6.12 9.60 28.25
N THR A 291 -7.22 9.15 27.63
CA THR A 291 -7.87 7.86 27.94
C THR A 291 -8.26 7.11 26.68
N THR A 292 -8.36 5.77 26.76
CA THR A 292 -8.79 4.90 25.66
C THR A 292 -9.66 3.73 26.18
N ASP A 293 -10.26 2.97 25.26
CA ASP A 293 -10.96 1.72 25.55
C ASP A 293 -10.03 0.50 25.51
N LEU A 294 -8.84 0.64 24.90
CA LEU A 294 -7.76 -0.33 25.00
C LEU A 294 -7.01 -0.12 26.33
N LYS A 295 -7.30 -0.95 27.33
CA LYS A 295 -6.86 -0.76 28.71
C LYS A 295 -6.69 -2.10 29.45
N GLY A 296 -6.13 -2.07 30.65
CA GLY A 296 -6.07 -3.26 31.50
C GLY A 296 -7.46 -3.74 31.96
N HIS A 297 -7.51 -4.93 32.55
CA HIS A 297 -8.74 -5.51 33.10
C HIS A 297 -9.22 -4.76 34.37
N SER A 298 -10.52 -4.82 34.71
CA SER A 298 -11.07 -4.22 35.95
C SER A 298 -10.39 -4.77 37.21
N THR A 299 -10.21 -6.08 37.27
CA THR A 299 -9.31 -6.73 38.23
C THR A 299 -7.86 -6.54 37.77
N SER A 300 -7.14 -5.64 38.43
CA SER A 300 -5.74 -5.35 38.15
C SER A 300 -4.88 -6.60 38.00
N GLY A 301 -3.98 -6.62 37.01
CA GLY A 301 -3.05 -7.72 36.76
C GLY A 301 -3.67 -8.97 36.13
N THR A 302 -4.99 -8.97 35.89
CA THR A 302 -5.70 -10.03 35.16
C THR A 302 -5.57 -9.81 33.66
N ALA A 303 -5.40 -10.90 32.91
CA ALA A 303 -5.31 -10.86 31.46
C ALA A 303 -6.62 -10.38 30.82
N VAL A 304 -6.49 -9.60 29.75
CA VAL A 304 -7.60 -9.20 28.88
C VAL A 304 -7.19 -9.35 27.42
N GLU A 305 -8.11 -9.84 26.60
CA GLU A 305 -7.87 -10.14 25.19
C GLU A 305 -8.66 -9.19 24.28
N TYR A 306 -7.96 -8.57 23.33
CA TYR A 306 -8.51 -7.70 22.30
C TYR A 306 -8.29 -8.33 20.92
N LYS A 307 -9.36 -8.80 20.30
CA LYS A 307 -9.36 -9.34 18.94
C LYS A 307 -9.67 -8.27 17.91
N PHE A 308 -9.06 -8.38 16.75
CA PHE A 308 -9.33 -7.52 15.60
C PHE A 308 -8.92 -8.25 14.32
N THR A 309 -9.43 -7.78 13.19
CA THR A 309 -9.14 -8.34 11.88
C THR A 309 -8.35 -7.34 11.06
N VAL A 310 -7.27 -7.78 10.42
CA VAL A 310 -6.62 -7.01 9.36
C VAL A 310 -7.14 -7.51 8.03
N VAL A 311 -7.67 -6.58 7.24
CA VAL A 311 -8.10 -6.81 5.88
C VAL A 311 -7.04 -6.24 4.95
N ALA A 312 -6.57 -7.05 3.99
CA ALA A 312 -5.59 -6.61 3.01
C ALA A 312 -6.17 -5.54 2.07
N GLN A 313 -5.30 -4.98 1.23
CA GLN A 313 -5.68 -3.94 0.27
C GLN A 313 -6.77 -4.42 -0.71
N ASP A 314 -6.74 -5.71 -1.08
CA ASP A 314 -7.74 -6.38 -1.92
C ASP A 314 -9.18 -6.39 -1.34
N GLY A 315 -9.35 -6.07 -0.05
CA GLY A 315 -10.65 -6.05 0.64
C GLY A 315 -11.26 -7.42 0.94
N THR A 316 -10.61 -8.52 0.57
CA THR A 316 -11.13 -9.90 0.71
C THR A 316 -10.22 -10.80 1.54
N THR A 317 -8.90 -10.62 1.46
CA THR A 317 -7.96 -11.38 2.27
C THR A 317 -7.96 -10.86 3.69
N LYS A 318 -8.26 -11.75 4.65
CA LYS A 318 -8.38 -11.43 6.08
C LYS A 318 -7.41 -12.26 6.91
N LYS A 319 -6.83 -11.63 7.93
CA LYS A 319 -6.10 -12.30 9.01
C LYS A 319 -6.60 -11.82 10.36
N TYR A 320 -6.73 -12.75 11.29
CA TYR A 320 -7.27 -12.50 12.61
C TYR A 320 -6.15 -12.38 13.63
N TYR A 321 -6.27 -11.42 14.51
CA TYR A 321 -5.28 -11.08 15.51
C TYR A 321 -5.89 -10.98 16.89
N LYS A 322 -5.04 -11.18 17.89
CA LYS A 322 -5.34 -10.99 19.29
C LYS A 322 -4.19 -10.26 19.97
N LEU A 323 -4.50 -9.19 20.70
CA LEU A 323 -3.60 -8.55 21.65
C LEU A 323 -4.02 -8.98 23.06
N THR A 324 -3.10 -9.55 23.83
CA THR A 324 -3.30 -9.90 25.24
C THR A 324 -2.55 -8.90 26.12
N ILE A 325 -3.26 -8.17 26.97
CA ILE A 325 -2.67 -7.30 28.00
C ILE A 325 -2.63 -8.08 29.32
N ASN A 326 -1.58 -7.87 30.14
CA ASN A 326 -1.29 -8.67 31.34
C ASN A 326 -1.06 -10.17 31.06
N ALA A 327 -0.49 -10.49 29.90
CA ALA A 327 -0.05 -11.85 29.61
C ALA A 327 0.98 -12.32 30.66
N ALA A 328 1.12 -13.64 30.79
CA ALA A 328 2.09 -14.24 31.71
C ALA A 328 3.51 -13.74 31.41
N ALA A 329 4.33 -13.68 32.45
CA ALA A 329 5.73 -13.29 32.29
C ALA A 329 6.49 -14.26 31.36
N PRO A 330 7.56 -13.80 30.70
CA PRO A 330 8.33 -14.65 29.79
C PRO A 330 8.81 -15.93 30.50
N THR A 331 8.59 -17.08 29.88
CA THR A 331 9.21 -18.33 30.29
C THR A 331 10.66 -18.31 29.82
N SER A 332 11.59 -18.15 30.76
CA SER A 332 13.05 -18.27 30.56
C SER A 332 13.43 -19.65 30.04
#